data_AF-A0A844WWZ8-F1
#
_entry.id   AF-A0A844WWZ8-F1
#
_cell.length_a   1.000
_cell.length_b   1.000
_cell.length_c   1.000
_cell.angle_alpha   90.00
_cell.angle_beta   90.00
_cell.angle_gamma   90.00
#
_symmetry.space_group_name_H-M   'P 1'
#
loop_
_entity.id
_entity.type
_entity.pdbx_description
1 polymer ?
#
loop_
_entity_poly.entity_id
_entity_poly.type
_entity_poly.pdbx_seq_one_letter_code
_entity_poly.pdbx_strand_id
1 'polypeptide(L)'
;MSSSWNLQALGVKNGQEVNNRSDAIILPPSPIINFVRPSTHWGSIDDNAWRMNFAGPAGMWQPKKGFFVQSIDPASYALNFPTTGANGLYFDLLMDNVDESELTWAPVTHEGITATVKRVPAIDDWIERPLPTPRDVVTCVILTGPEALEQINIDEPTRITVPRLPQTFELVGRDNHGNEIVKYGFVLQNWFVNRWIHAEPPDKQSLWCSNLGYRLPKTQDLTNAFCTVDLIDGRRCEGVVGATPSSSGNHYQRRIGGGLLAEWGAAGGYYGSRFIDSGYWSSAIGIPQFVNVAFFRGTIYSDVPFHYGYYGVCVTP
;
A
#
# COMPACT_ATOMS: atom_id res chain seq x y z
N MET A 1 -50.19 31.49 19.55
CA MET A 1 -49.58 31.85 18.24
C MET A 1 -49.66 30.59 17.38
N SER A 2 -50.80 30.35 16.73
CA SER A 2 -51.19 30.78 15.38
C SER A 2 -50.41 30.02 14.31
N SER A 3 -50.98 29.39 13.28
CA SER A 3 -52.35 28.96 12.95
C SER A 3 -52.24 28.27 11.60
N SER A 4 -53.13 27.30 11.38
CA SER A 4 -53.52 26.72 10.09
C SER A 4 -53.55 27.75 8.96
N TRP A 5 -52.97 27.41 7.80
CA TRP A 5 -53.23 28.10 6.54
C TRP A 5 -54.02 27.21 5.62
N ASN A 6 -55.27 27.62 5.43
CA ASN A 6 -56.21 27.16 4.42
C ASN A 6 -55.61 27.35 3.02
N LEU A 7 -55.64 26.30 2.20
CA LEU A 7 -55.51 26.41 0.75
C LEU A 7 -56.85 26.90 0.20
N GLN A 8 -56.91 28.17 -0.23
CA GLN A 8 -57.98 28.65 -1.09
C GLN A 8 -57.75 28.16 -2.51
N ALA A 9 -58.69 27.36 -3.01
CA ALA A 9 -58.80 27.03 -4.43
C ALA A 9 -59.23 28.28 -5.21
N LEU A 10 -58.36 28.77 -6.09
CA LEU A 10 -58.74 29.66 -7.18
C LEU A 10 -58.99 28.80 -8.41
N GLY A 11 -60.26 28.62 -8.73
CA GLY A 11 -60.67 27.96 -9.96
C GLY A 11 -60.36 28.83 -11.17
N VAL A 12 -59.68 28.25 -12.15
CA VAL A 12 -59.71 28.72 -13.54
C VAL A 12 -60.00 27.50 -14.41
N LYS A 13 -61.12 27.60 -15.14
CA LYS A 13 -61.57 26.65 -16.15
C LYS A 13 -60.77 26.81 -17.45
N ASN A 14 -60.66 25.68 -18.14
CA ASN A 14 -60.46 25.49 -19.58
C ASN A 14 -59.05 25.72 -20.16
N GLY A 15 -58.54 24.65 -20.80
CA GLY A 15 -57.73 24.76 -22.01
C GLY A 15 -56.43 23.96 -21.98
N GLN A 16 -56.45 22.83 -22.70
CA GLN A 16 -55.30 22.02 -23.15
C GLN A 16 -54.50 21.26 -22.08
N GLU A 17 -54.68 19.93 -22.09
CA GLU A 17 -53.72 18.96 -21.55
C GLU A 17 -52.34 19.18 -22.18
N VAL A 18 -51.50 19.94 -21.49
CA VAL A 18 -50.05 19.81 -21.62
C VAL A 18 -49.64 18.87 -20.50
N ASN A 19 -49.28 17.65 -20.87
CA ASN A 19 -48.64 16.68 -19.98
C ASN A 19 -47.29 17.24 -19.52
N ASN A 20 -47.29 18.13 -18.53
CA ASN A 20 -46.09 18.54 -17.81
C ASN A 20 -45.70 17.43 -16.83
N ARG A 21 -45.21 16.30 -17.37
CA ARG A 21 -44.33 15.44 -16.57
C ARG A 21 -43.05 16.22 -16.35
N SER A 22 -42.83 16.64 -15.10
CA SER A 22 -41.50 17.04 -14.67
C SER A 22 -40.67 15.77 -14.58
N ASP A 23 -40.08 15.35 -15.69
CA ASP A 23 -39.14 14.25 -15.71
C ASP A 23 -37.86 14.74 -15.01
N ALA A 24 -37.61 14.24 -13.79
CA ALA A 24 -36.36 14.50 -13.09
C ALA A 24 -35.23 13.82 -13.85
N ILE A 25 -34.29 14.60 -14.38
CA ILE A 25 -33.06 14.07 -14.99
C ILE A 25 -32.14 13.62 -13.85
N ILE A 26 -32.12 12.32 -13.58
CA ILE A 26 -31.12 11.71 -12.71
C ILE A 26 -29.84 11.54 -13.54
N LEU A 27 -28.83 12.34 -13.26
CA LEU A 27 -27.51 12.18 -13.88
C LEU A 27 -26.87 10.87 -13.39
N PRO A 28 -26.18 10.11 -14.26
CA PRO A 28 -25.43 8.95 -13.82
C PRO A 28 -24.35 9.40 -12.81
N PRO A 29 -24.06 8.58 -11.79
CA PRO A 29 -23.02 8.88 -10.82
C PRO A 29 -21.66 8.99 -11.51
N SER A 30 -20.79 9.88 -11.00
CA SER A 30 -19.47 10.11 -11.59
C SER A 30 -18.53 8.91 -11.37
N PRO A 31 -17.67 8.59 -12.36
CA PRO A 31 -16.55 7.67 -12.20
C PRO A 31 -15.67 8.02 -10.99
N ILE A 32 -15.31 7.02 -10.19
CA ILE A 32 -14.49 7.24 -9.00
C ILE A 32 -13.63 6.02 -8.67
N ILE A 33 -12.44 6.26 -8.13
CA ILE A 33 -11.59 5.24 -7.49
C ILE A 33 -11.86 5.33 -5.98
N ASN A 34 -12.50 4.32 -5.43
CA ASN A 34 -12.87 4.31 -4.01
C ASN A 34 -11.81 3.66 -3.13
N PHE A 35 -11.16 2.61 -3.65
CA PHE A 35 -10.15 1.85 -2.92
C PHE A 35 -8.95 1.56 -3.79
N VAL A 36 -7.81 1.38 -3.12
CA VAL A 36 -6.61 0.79 -3.69
C VAL A 36 -6.21 -0.44 -2.90
N ARG A 37 -5.99 -1.54 -3.61
CA ARG A 37 -5.83 -2.86 -3.02
C ARG A 37 -4.40 -3.38 -3.21
N PRO A 38 -3.51 -3.16 -2.23
CA PRO A 38 -2.36 -4.04 -2.06
C PRO A 38 -2.84 -5.42 -1.56
N SER A 39 -1.91 -6.35 -1.33
CA SER A 39 -2.20 -7.64 -0.71
C SER A 39 -3.06 -7.46 0.54
N THR A 40 -4.21 -8.14 0.57
CA THR A 40 -5.18 -8.11 1.67
C THR A 40 -4.91 -9.17 2.74
N HIS A 41 -3.90 -10.03 2.53
CA HIS A 41 -3.51 -11.07 3.49
C HIS A 41 -3.35 -10.52 4.90
N TRP A 42 -3.91 -11.27 5.86
CA TRP A 42 -3.92 -10.95 7.28
C TRP A 42 -4.62 -9.64 7.66
N GLY A 43 -5.07 -8.82 6.70
CA GLY A 43 -5.66 -7.49 6.90
C GLY A 43 -7.05 -7.49 7.54
N SER A 44 -7.44 -8.56 8.24
CA SER A 44 -8.69 -8.66 8.97
C SER A 44 -8.43 -9.22 10.37
N ILE A 45 -9.42 -9.09 11.26
CA ILE A 45 -9.35 -9.67 12.61
C ILE A 45 -9.56 -11.19 12.59
N ASP A 46 -10.29 -11.71 11.61
CA ASP A 46 -10.78 -13.09 11.55
C ASP A 46 -9.93 -14.00 10.65
N ASP A 47 -9.08 -13.42 9.80
CA ASP A 47 -8.35 -14.13 8.75
C ASP A 47 -6.89 -14.40 9.14
N ASN A 48 -6.62 -14.76 10.40
CA ASN A 48 -5.27 -15.15 10.79
C ASN A 48 -5.21 -16.19 11.91
N ALA A 49 -4.27 -17.15 11.77
CA ALA A 49 -4.05 -18.21 12.76
C ALA A 49 -3.46 -17.70 14.11
N TRP A 50 -3.25 -16.40 14.25
CA TRP A 50 -2.46 -15.78 15.32
C TRP A 50 -3.29 -14.94 16.27
N ARG A 51 -4.60 -14.80 16.01
CA ARG A 51 -5.54 -13.98 16.77
C ARG A 51 -5.03 -12.54 16.96
N MET A 52 -4.25 -12.04 16.01
CA MET A 52 -3.73 -10.68 15.98
C MET A 52 -4.63 -9.82 15.10
N ASN A 53 -4.75 -8.53 15.39
CA ASN A 53 -5.53 -7.63 14.55
C ASN A 53 -4.61 -6.81 13.64
N PHE A 54 -4.42 -7.23 12.40
CA PHE A 54 -3.68 -6.42 11.43
C PHE A 54 -4.55 -5.39 10.72
N ALA A 55 -5.88 -5.44 10.87
CA ALA A 55 -6.78 -4.49 10.22
C ALA A 55 -6.53 -3.07 10.73
N GLY A 56 -6.42 -2.13 9.80
CA GLY A 56 -6.33 -0.71 10.10
C GLY A 56 -7.65 -0.13 10.64
N PRO A 57 -7.65 1.17 10.98
CA PRO A 57 -8.89 1.88 11.29
C PRO A 57 -9.92 1.72 10.16
N ALA A 58 -11.19 1.58 10.51
CA ALA A 58 -12.26 1.33 9.54
C ALA A 58 -12.43 2.45 8.48
N GLY A 59 -11.98 3.68 8.77
CA GLY A 59 -11.96 4.79 7.80
C GLY A 59 -10.72 4.83 6.89
N MET A 60 -9.76 3.93 7.09
CA MET A 60 -8.50 3.88 6.34
C MET A 60 -8.33 2.55 5.59
N TRP A 61 -8.78 1.44 6.18
CA TRP A 61 -8.60 0.11 5.62
C TRP A 61 -9.91 -0.69 5.62
N GLN A 62 -10.20 -1.33 4.50
CA GLN A 62 -11.29 -2.27 4.32
C GLN A 62 -10.68 -3.66 4.00
N PRO A 63 -10.92 -4.69 4.84
CA PRO A 63 -10.20 -5.98 4.77
C PRO A 63 -10.13 -6.68 3.40
N LYS A 64 -11.17 -6.56 2.57
CA LYS A 64 -11.29 -7.21 1.25
C LYS A 64 -11.02 -6.26 0.08
N LYS A 65 -11.00 -4.95 0.31
CA LYS A 65 -10.87 -3.91 -0.72
C LYS A 65 -9.58 -3.10 -0.66
N GLY A 66 -8.91 -3.06 0.49
CA GLY A 66 -7.65 -2.33 0.68
C GLY A 66 -7.84 -0.96 1.33
N PHE A 67 -6.98 0.00 0.99
CA PHE A 67 -7.02 1.35 1.54
C PHE A 67 -8.09 2.20 0.88
N PHE A 68 -8.78 3.03 1.67
CA PHE A 68 -9.61 4.10 1.12
C PHE A 68 -8.75 5.17 0.49
N VAL A 69 -9.16 5.67 -0.67
CA VAL A 69 -8.58 6.90 -1.24
C VAL A 69 -8.90 8.06 -0.28
N GLN A 70 -7.87 8.71 0.26
CA GLN A 70 -8.02 9.78 1.25
C GLN A 70 -8.33 11.11 0.58
N SER A 71 -7.78 11.38 -0.60
CA SER A 71 -8.08 12.58 -1.38
C SER A 71 -7.77 12.40 -2.87
N ILE A 72 -8.50 13.11 -3.73
CA ILE A 72 -8.19 13.25 -5.16
C ILE A 72 -7.56 14.61 -5.49
N ASP A 73 -7.45 15.51 -4.50
CA ASP A 73 -6.76 16.80 -4.63
C ASP A 73 -5.24 16.57 -4.66
N PRO A 74 -4.55 17.01 -5.72
CA PRO A 74 -3.09 16.90 -5.80
C PRO A 74 -2.33 17.44 -4.59
N ALA A 75 -2.85 18.48 -3.93
CA ALA A 75 -2.23 19.04 -2.72
C ALA A 75 -2.23 18.06 -1.53
N SER A 76 -3.06 17.02 -1.58
CA SER A 76 -3.28 16.05 -0.50
C SER A 76 -2.85 14.63 -0.86
N TYR A 77 -2.18 14.39 -1.99
CA TYR A 77 -1.74 13.05 -2.40
C TYR A 77 -0.78 12.37 -1.42
N ALA A 78 -0.10 13.12 -0.54
CA ALA A 78 0.71 12.55 0.52
C ALA A 78 -0.08 11.77 1.58
N LEU A 79 -1.42 11.91 1.61
CA LEU A 79 -2.31 11.13 2.48
C LEU A 79 -2.68 9.77 1.89
N ASN A 80 -2.46 9.56 0.58
CA ASN A 80 -2.84 8.33 -0.10
C ASN A 80 -1.75 7.27 0.00
N PHE A 81 -2.16 6.01 -0.07
CA PHE A 81 -1.26 4.88 -0.27
C PHE A 81 -0.72 4.87 -1.72
N PRO A 82 0.50 4.41 -1.99
CA PRO A 82 1.56 4.10 -1.04
C PRO A 82 2.44 5.33 -0.74
N THR A 83 3.04 5.33 0.45
CA THR A 83 4.17 6.22 0.79
C THR A 83 5.53 5.51 0.69
N THR A 84 5.51 4.19 0.59
CA THR A 84 6.70 3.33 0.45
C THR A 84 6.64 2.53 -0.85
N GLY A 85 7.76 2.24 -1.48
CA GLY A 85 7.77 1.44 -2.72
C GLY A 85 9.02 0.58 -2.86
N ALA A 86 8.95 -0.41 -3.73
CA ALA A 86 10.08 -1.25 -4.14
C ALA A 86 9.80 -1.76 -5.56
N ASN A 87 10.86 -2.18 -6.25
CA ASN A 87 10.70 -2.77 -7.58
C ASN A 87 9.81 -4.01 -7.49
N GLY A 88 8.80 -4.10 -8.36
CA GLY A 88 7.90 -5.24 -8.45
C GLY A 88 6.77 -5.31 -7.43
N LEU A 89 6.60 -4.28 -6.58
CA LEU A 89 5.36 -4.10 -5.80
C LEU A 89 4.24 -3.57 -6.70
N TYR A 90 3.01 -3.97 -6.40
CA TYR A 90 1.83 -3.58 -7.17
C TYR A 90 0.56 -3.55 -6.33
N PHE A 91 -0.43 -2.80 -6.80
CA PHE A 91 -1.74 -2.71 -6.16
C PHE A 91 -2.84 -2.48 -7.20
N ASP A 92 -4.06 -2.87 -6.89
CA ASP A 92 -5.19 -2.70 -7.79
C ASP A 92 -5.97 -1.42 -7.50
N LEU A 93 -6.48 -0.77 -8.55
CA LEU A 93 -7.45 0.32 -8.45
C LEU A 93 -8.86 -0.29 -8.48
N LEU A 94 -9.67 -0.02 -7.46
CA LEU A 94 -11.06 -0.45 -7.41
C LEU A 94 -11.95 0.74 -7.74
N MET A 95 -12.52 0.69 -8.94
CA MET A 95 -13.33 1.76 -9.53
C MET A 95 -14.81 1.43 -9.51
N ASP A 96 -15.63 2.47 -9.37
CA ASP A 96 -17.08 2.40 -9.53
C ASP A 96 -17.54 3.38 -10.63
N ASN A 97 -18.67 3.06 -11.26
CA ASN A 97 -19.33 3.88 -12.29
C ASN A 97 -18.50 4.12 -13.57
N VAL A 98 -17.57 3.22 -13.91
CA VAL A 98 -16.79 3.26 -15.16
C VAL A 98 -16.43 1.85 -15.62
N ASP A 99 -16.44 1.65 -16.94
CA ASP A 99 -15.85 0.44 -17.53
C ASP A 99 -14.33 0.63 -17.64
N GLU A 100 -13.59 -0.07 -16.78
CA GLU A 100 -12.13 -0.02 -16.74
C GLU A 100 -11.48 -0.41 -18.08
N SER A 101 -12.18 -1.17 -18.93
CA SER A 101 -11.67 -1.57 -20.24
C SER A 101 -11.64 -0.44 -21.27
N GLU A 102 -12.38 0.63 -21.02
CA GLU A 102 -12.43 1.82 -21.87
C GLU A 102 -11.36 2.86 -21.48
N LEU A 103 -10.62 2.62 -20.40
CA LEU A 103 -9.60 3.54 -19.89
C LEU A 103 -8.20 3.21 -20.42
N THR A 104 -7.51 4.27 -20.83
CA THR A 104 -6.10 4.25 -21.22
C THR A 104 -5.28 5.04 -20.22
N TRP A 105 -4.05 4.59 -19.96
CA TRP A 105 -3.18 5.15 -18.93
C TRP A 105 -1.77 5.31 -19.48
N ALA A 106 -1.21 6.52 -19.34
CA ALA A 106 0.20 6.76 -19.63
C ALA A 106 1.05 6.37 -18.40
N PRO A 107 2.22 5.73 -18.59
CA PRO A 107 3.13 5.49 -17.48
C PRO A 107 3.69 6.82 -16.96
N VAL A 108 3.91 6.89 -15.65
CA VAL A 108 4.46 8.07 -14.97
C VAL A 108 5.81 7.71 -14.38
N THR A 109 6.86 8.45 -14.76
CA THR A 109 8.24 8.18 -14.36
C THR A 109 8.87 9.39 -13.68
N HIS A 110 9.38 9.19 -12.46
CA HIS A 110 10.14 10.19 -11.71
C HIS A 110 11.35 9.54 -11.05
N GLU A 111 12.54 10.14 -11.19
CA GLU A 111 13.77 9.72 -10.48
C GLU A 111 14.12 8.23 -10.68
N GLY A 112 13.79 7.67 -11.86
CA GLY A 112 14.04 6.27 -12.21
C GLY A 112 12.98 5.27 -11.71
N ILE A 113 11.93 5.73 -11.02
CA ILE A 113 10.76 4.93 -10.64
C ILE A 113 9.65 5.18 -11.66
N THR A 114 9.03 4.12 -12.15
CA THR A 114 7.89 4.17 -13.08
C THR A 114 6.68 3.48 -12.46
N ALA A 115 5.55 4.18 -12.42
CA ALA A 115 4.24 3.59 -12.15
C ALA A 115 3.54 3.30 -13.48
N THR A 116 3.22 2.03 -13.73
CA THR A 116 2.52 1.58 -14.95
C THR A 116 1.18 0.97 -14.59
N VAL A 117 0.10 1.44 -15.22
CA VAL A 117 -1.22 0.86 -15.04
C VAL A 117 -1.49 -0.16 -16.15
N LYS A 118 -1.90 -1.37 -15.78
CA LYS A 118 -2.23 -2.46 -16.71
C LYS A 118 -3.47 -3.20 -16.26
N ARG A 119 -4.24 -3.68 -17.22
CA ARG A 119 -5.28 -4.68 -16.97
C ARG A 119 -4.65 -6.06 -16.96
N VAL A 120 -4.71 -6.75 -15.81
CA VAL A 120 -4.11 -8.08 -15.63
C VAL A 120 -5.13 -9.06 -15.06
N PRO A 121 -5.01 -10.37 -15.36
CA PRO A 121 -5.83 -11.39 -14.70
C PRO A 121 -5.66 -11.31 -13.19
N ALA A 122 -6.79 -11.30 -12.46
CA ALA A 122 -6.81 -11.31 -11.01
C ALA A 122 -6.43 -12.70 -10.49
N ILE A 123 -5.15 -13.04 -10.48
CA ILE A 123 -4.66 -14.39 -10.11
C ILE A 123 -4.15 -14.49 -8.69
N ASP A 124 -3.96 -13.36 -8.00
CA ASP A 124 -3.45 -13.34 -6.64
C ASP A 124 -4.37 -14.11 -5.67
N ASP A 125 -3.75 -14.79 -4.72
CA ASP A 125 -4.43 -15.65 -3.74
C ASP A 125 -5.17 -14.85 -2.66
N TRP A 126 -4.76 -13.60 -2.40
CA TRP A 126 -5.44 -12.68 -1.48
C TRP A 126 -6.74 -12.10 -2.04
N ILE A 127 -7.02 -12.31 -3.34
CA ILE A 127 -8.29 -11.92 -3.94
C ILE A 127 -9.30 -13.03 -3.66
N GLU A 128 -10.15 -12.79 -2.65
CA GLU A 128 -11.21 -13.73 -2.25
C GLU A 128 -12.18 -13.95 -3.42
N ARG A 129 -12.35 -15.22 -3.80
CA ARG A 129 -13.19 -15.63 -4.92
C ARG A 129 -14.12 -16.76 -4.49
N PRO A 130 -15.42 -16.73 -4.86
CA PRO A 130 -16.11 -17.98 -5.12
C PRO A 130 -15.36 -18.68 -6.25
N LEU A 131 -15.14 -20.00 -6.14
CA LEU A 131 -14.39 -20.88 -7.07
C LEU A 131 -14.31 -20.36 -8.54
N PRO A 132 -13.14 -20.47 -9.19
CA PRO A 132 -12.67 -19.54 -10.20
C PRO A 132 -13.63 -19.35 -11.38
N THR A 133 -14.19 -18.14 -11.51
CA THR A 133 -14.60 -17.59 -12.79
C THR A 133 -13.33 -17.25 -13.59
N PRO A 134 -13.11 -17.83 -14.79
CA PRO A 134 -11.85 -17.67 -15.53
C PRO A 134 -11.56 -16.27 -16.11
N ARG A 135 -12.13 -15.17 -15.59
CA ARG A 135 -12.18 -13.89 -16.32
C ARG A 135 -12.10 -12.61 -15.50
N ASP A 136 -11.86 -12.67 -14.20
CA ASP A 136 -11.75 -11.43 -13.42
C ASP A 136 -10.42 -10.75 -13.75
N VAL A 137 -10.51 -9.50 -14.22
CA VAL A 137 -9.37 -8.65 -14.61
C VAL A 137 -9.38 -7.46 -13.67
N VAL A 138 -8.20 -7.08 -13.19
CA VAL A 138 -8.00 -5.92 -12.31
C VAL A 138 -7.18 -4.86 -13.02
N THR A 139 -7.47 -3.60 -12.74
CA THR A 139 -6.61 -2.48 -13.13
C THR A 139 -5.49 -2.33 -12.10
N CYS A 140 -4.32 -2.88 -12.43
CA CYS A 140 -3.17 -3.02 -11.56
C CYS A 140 -2.13 -1.93 -11.84
N VAL A 141 -1.68 -1.24 -10.79
CA VAL A 141 -0.56 -0.31 -10.80
C VAL A 141 0.69 -1.08 -10.38
N ILE A 142 1.68 -1.16 -11.26
CA ILE A 142 2.96 -1.83 -11.02
C ILE A 142 4.04 -0.76 -10.86
N LEU A 143 4.80 -0.86 -9.77
CA LEU A 143 5.97 -0.02 -9.52
C LEU A 143 7.24 -0.72 -10.03
N THR A 144 7.95 -0.09 -10.94
CA THR A 144 9.29 -0.51 -11.36
C THR A 144 10.29 0.58 -11.06
N GLY A 145 11.52 0.22 -10.73
CA GLY A 145 12.54 1.21 -10.40
C GLY A 145 13.87 0.59 -10.03
N PRO A 146 14.75 1.34 -9.34
CA PRO A 146 16.07 0.84 -8.98
C PRO A 146 16.00 -0.46 -8.17
N GLU A 147 16.73 -1.47 -8.62
CA GLU A 147 16.94 -2.74 -7.93
C GLU A 147 18.42 -3.16 -8.06
N ALA A 148 18.84 -4.15 -7.28
CA ALA A 148 20.23 -4.63 -7.24
C ALA A 148 20.35 -6.12 -7.59
N LEU A 149 19.46 -6.64 -8.46
CA LEU A 149 19.38 -8.07 -8.79
C LEU A 149 20.73 -8.66 -9.24
N GLU A 150 21.45 -7.93 -10.09
CA GLU A 150 22.74 -8.37 -10.66
C GLU A 150 23.89 -8.38 -9.63
N GLN A 151 23.67 -7.85 -8.42
CA GLN A 151 24.72 -7.64 -7.42
C GLN A 151 24.37 -8.18 -6.02
N ILE A 152 23.31 -8.99 -5.91
CA ILE A 152 22.87 -9.58 -4.63
C ILE A 152 23.96 -10.40 -3.92
N ASN A 153 24.84 -11.05 -4.70
CA ASN A 153 25.91 -11.92 -4.20
C ASN A 153 27.28 -11.22 -4.17
N ILE A 154 27.33 -9.91 -4.42
CA ILE A 154 28.56 -9.10 -4.35
C ILE A 154 28.56 -8.41 -3.00
N ASP A 155 29.54 -8.70 -2.14
CA ASP A 155 29.63 -8.12 -0.80
C ASP A 155 29.81 -6.60 -0.82
N GLU A 156 30.56 -6.11 -1.81
CA GLU A 156 30.80 -4.69 -2.08
C GLU A 156 30.22 -4.32 -3.47
N PRO A 157 28.89 -4.14 -3.56
CA PRO A 157 28.23 -3.83 -4.83
C PRO A 157 28.63 -2.43 -5.31
N THR A 158 28.37 -2.15 -6.58
CA THR A 158 28.53 -0.79 -7.10
C THR A 158 27.28 0.03 -6.85
N ARG A 159 27.43 1.33 -6.64
CA ARG A 159 26.31 2.26 -6.47
C ARG A 159 25.29 2.11 -7.61
N ILE A 160 24.01 2.01 -7.26
CA ILE A 160 22.89 2.08 -8.19
C ILE A 160 22.19 3.44 -8.09
N THR A 161 21.21 3.69 -8.96
CA THR A 161 20.39 4.90 -8.89
C THR A 161 19.71 5.01 -7.51
N VAL A 162 19.85 6.16 -6.87
CA VAL A 162 19.17 6.51 -5.62
C VAL A 162 18.13 7.59 -5.95
N PRO A 163 16.83 7.26 -5.96
CA PRO A 163 15.78 8.24 -6.27
C PRO A 163 15.77 9.39 -5.27
N ARG A 164 15.59 10.63 -5.73
CA ARG A 164 15.38 11.79 -4.84
C ARG A 164 13.91 11.85 -4.42
N LEU A 165 13.60 11.32 -3.24
CA LEU A 165 12.25 11.32 -2.67
C LEU A 165 12.09 12.47 -1.65
N PRO A 166 10.87 13.00 -1.43
CA PRO A 166 9.58 12.50 -1.93
C PRO A 166 9.28 12.84 -3.40
N GLN A 167 8.51 11.98 -4.08
CA GLN A 167 8.02 12.21 -5.45
C GLN A 167 6.52 11.97 -5.55
N THR A 168 5.83 12.85 -6.27
CA THR A 168 4.38 12.76 -6.50
C THR A 168 4.11 12.04 -7.82
N PHE A 169 3.23 11.05 -7.80
CA PHE A 169 2.75 10.34 -8.98
C PHE A 169 1.26 10.63 -9.14
N GLU A 170 0.81 11.03 -10.34
CA GLU A 170 -0.60 11.20 -10.69
C GLU A 170 -0.93 10.31 -11.89
N LEU A 171 -1.70 9.25 -11.65
CA LEU A 171 -2.22 8.35 -12.68
C LEU A 171 -3.55 8.90 -13.18
N VAL A 172 -3.66 9.11 -14.49
CA VAL A 172 -4.87 9.65 -15.12
C VAL A 172 -5.43 8.63 -16.10
N GLY A 173 -6.63 8.14 -15.82
CA GLY A 173 -7.37 7.24 -16.69
C GLY A 173 -8.17 8.05 -17.70
N ARG A 174 -7.87 7.86 -19.00
CA ARG A 174 -8.49 8.61 -20.09
C ARG A 174 -9.35 7.74 -20.98
N ASP A 175 -10.47 8.29 -21.45
CA ASP A 175 -11.28 7.64 -22.49
C ASP A 175 -10.58 7.67 -23.87
N ASN A 176 -11.23 7.07 -24.86
CA ASN A 176 -10.74 7.04 -26.24
C ASN A 176 -10.68 8.41 -26.94
N HIS A 177 -11.27 9.46 -26.35
CA HIS A 177 -11.19 10.84 -26.84
C HIS A 177 -10.11 11.66 -26.11
N GLY A 178 -9.42 11.05 -25.13
CA GLY A 178 -8.40 11.70 -24.32
C GLY A 178 -8.94 12.48 -23.11
N ASN A 179 -10.23 12.40 -22.82
CA ASN A 179 -10.86 13.05 -21.67
C ASN A 179 -10.40 12.37 -20.37
N GLU A 180 -10.14 13.16 -19.33
CA GLU A 180 -9.79 12.65 -18.00
C GLU A 180 -11.05 12.13 -17.31
N ILE A 181 -11.11 10.83 -17.05
CA ILE A 181 -12.29 10.18 -16.46
C ILE A 181 -12.09 9.95 -14.96
N VAL A 182 -10.91 9.47 -14.58
CA VAL A 182 -10.53 9.21 -13.18
C VAL A 182 -9.07 9.59 -12.94
N LYS A 183 -8.75 9.91 -11.69
CA LYS A 183 -7.39 10.19 -11.24
C LYS A 183 -7.08 9.48 -9.94
N TYR A 184 -5.84 9.04 -9.82
CA TYR A 184 -5.28 8.56 -8.56
C TYR A 184 -3.87 9.09 -8.39
N GLY A 185 -3.59 9.73 -7.26
CA GLY A 185 -2.25 10.20 -6.98
C GLY A 185 -1.77 9.84 -5.58
N PHE A 186 -0.47 9.68 -5.45
CA PHE A 186 0.22 9.28 -4.23
C PHE A 186 1.63 9.89 -4.20
N VAL A 187 2.24 9.90 -3.02
CA VAL A 187 3.60 10.44 -2.82
C VAL A 187 4.50 9.36 -2.22
N LEU A 188 5.46 8.88 -3.01
CA LEU A 188 6.50 7.99 -2.49
C LEU A 188 7.50 8.79 -1.68
N GLN A 189 7.67 8.42 -0.42
CA GLN A 189 8.63 8.99 0.53
C GLN A 189 9.88 8.12 0.66
N ASN A 190 9.74 6.79 0.54
CA ASN A 190 10.83 5.84 0.68
C ASN A 190 10.82 4.80 -0.44
N TRP A 191 12.01 4.44 -0.94
CA TRP A 191 12.19 3.34 -1.90
C TRP A 191 13.11 2.27 -1.33
N PHE A 192 12.69 1.01 -1.45
CA PHE A 192 13.37 -0.15 -0.90
C PHE A 192 14.03 -1.00 -1.99
N VAL A 193 15.22 -1.51 -1.68
CA VAL A 193 16.00 -2.42 -2.53
C VAL A 193 16.25 -3.70 -1.76
N ASN A 194 15.74 -4.82 -2.30
CA ASN A 194 15.81 -6.14 -1.68
C ASN A 194 17.07 -6.90 -2.12
N ARG A 195 17.78 -7.55 -1.18
CA ARG A 195 18.92 -8.45 -1.46
C ARG A 195 18.48 -9.91 -1.69
N TRP A 196 17.18 -10.15 -1.78
CA TRP A 196 16.57 -11.46 -2.03
C TRP A 196 17.02 -12.52 -1.01
N ILE A 197 17.40 -13.73 -1.44
CA ILE A 197 17.69 -14.88 -0.58
C ILE A 197 19.10 -14.86 0.05
N HIS A 198 19.79 -13.72 0.01
CA HIS A 198 21.14 -13.60 0.55
C HIS A 198 21.12 -13.16 2.03
N ALA A 199 21.18 -14.16 2.92
CA ALA A 199 21.16 -13.96 4.36
C ALA A 199 22.58 -13.80 4.91
N GLU A 200 22.84 -12.70 5.61
CA GLU A 200 24.16 -12.34 6.16
C GLU A 200 23.98 -11.62 7.52
N PRO A 201 25.02 -11.52 8.35
CA PRO A 201 25.05 -10.68 9.54
C PRO A 201 24.72 -9.19 9.26
N PRO A 202 24.27 -8.42 10.28
CA PRO A 202 23.71 -7.08 10.07
C PRO A 202 24.74 -6.06 9.59
N ASP A 203 26.02 -6.21 9.98
CA ASP A 203 27.14 -5.39 9.51
C ASP A 203 27.38 -5.57 8.01
N LYS A 204 27.35 -6.80 7.51
CA LYS A 204 27.46 -7.08 6.07
C LYS A 204 26.26 -6.57 5.28
N GLN A 205 25.04 -6.68 5.82
CA GLN A 205 23.87 -6.08 5.15
C GLN A 205 23.98 -4.55 5.12
N SER A 206 24.41 -3.95 6.22
CA SER A 206 24.62 -2.49 6.29
C SER A 206 25.68 -2.03 5.29
N LEU A 207 26.80 -2.76 5.18
CA LEU A 207 27.85 -2.48 4.21
C LEU A 207 27.31 -2.57 2.78
N TRP A 208 26.60 -3.64 2.45
CA TRP A 208 25.98 -3.83 1.14
C TRP A 208 25.03 -2.67 0.78
N CYS A 209 24.16 -2.27 1.71
CA CYS A 209 23.27 -1.12 1.49
C CYS A 209 24.04 0.19 1.28
N SER A 210 25.07 0.45 2.09
CA SER A 210 25.87 1.68 1.99
C SER A 210 26.59 1.79 0.65
N ASN A 211 27.13 0.68 0.14
CA ASN A 211 27.81 0.61 -1.15
C ASN A 211 26.86 0.85 -2.34
N LEU A 212 25.58 0.46 -2.22
CA LEU A 212 24.54 0.80 -3.20
C LEU A 212 24.17 2.29 -3.19
N GLY A 213 24.57 3.05 -2.17
CA GLY A 213 24.14 4.43 -1.92
C GLY A 213 22.83 4.52 -1.10
N TYR A 214 22.42 3.42 -0.46
CA TYR A 214 21.26 3.30 0.39
C TYR A 214 21.71 3.14 1.86
N ARG A 215 20.78 2.92 2.77
CA ARG A 215 21.08 2.55 4.17
C ARG A 215 20.32 1.31 4.59
N LEU A 216 20.82 0.66 5.64
CA LEU A 216 20.03 -0.32 6.37
C LEU A 216 18.77 0.39 6.92
N PRO A 217 17.57 -0.21 6.81
CA PRO A 217 16.35 0.36 7.35
C PRO A 217 16.43 0.46 8.88
N LYS A 218 15.74 1.45 9.40
CA LYS A 218 15.34 1.49 10.81
C LYS A 218 14.07 0.66 10.96
N THR A 219 13.78 0.17 12.17
CA THR A 219 12.55 -0.59 12.42
C THR A 219 11.29 0.14 11.96
N GLN A 220 11.25 1.47 12.15
CA GLN A 220 10.15 2.32 11.68
C GLN A 220 9.98 2.41 10.16
N ASP A 221 11.02 2.11 9.37
CA ASP A 221 10.86 2.10 7.91
C ASP A 221 10.09 0.86 7.47
N LEU A 222 10.11 -0.22 8.28
CA LEU A 222 9.57 -1.53 7.91
C LEU A 222 8.20 -1.82 8.52
N THR A 223 7.95 -1.39 9.76
CA THR A 223 6.74 -1.79 10.50
C THR A 223 6.31 -0.70 11.49
N ASN A 224 5.02 -0.64 11.81
CA ASN A 224 4.46 0.14 12.92
C ASN A 224 4.22 -0.71 14.18
N ALA A 225 4.83 -1.89 14.25
CA ALA A 225 4.78 -2.75 15.42
C ALA A 225 5.30 -2.05 16.68
N PHE A 226 4.67 -2.35 17.80
CA PHE A 226 5.08 -1.87 19.11
C PHE A 226 5.36 -3.06 20.04
N CYS A 227 6.61 -3.22 20.45
CA CYS A 227 7.00 -4.31 21.34
C CYS A 227 6.88 -3.90 22.81
N THR A 228 5.76 -4.29 23.45
CA THR A 228 5.41 -3.91 24.83
C THR A 228 5.82 -4.90 25.91
N VAL A 229 5.97 -6.18 25.60
CA VAL A 229 6.20 -7.24 26.62
C VAL A 229 7.17 -8.29 26.07
N ASP A 230 8.13 -8.66 26.91
CA ASP A 230 9.08 -9.75 26.74
C ASP A 230 8.37 -11.09 26.47
N LEU A 231 8.91 -11.86 25.50
CA LEU A 231 8.57 -13.25 25.17
C LEU A 231 7.38 -13.46 24.21
N ILE A 232 7.54 -13.07 22.94
CA ILE A 232 7.15 -14.00 21.87
C ILE A 232 8.34 -14.96 21.71
N ASP A 233 8.14 -16.24 22.04
CA ASP A 233 9.13 -17.30 21.85
C ASP A 233 10.49 -17.09 22.57
N GLY A 234 10.52 -16.45 23.74
CA GLY A 234 11.76 -16.32 24.51
C GLY A 234 12.62 -15.10 24.19
N ARG A 235 12.25 -14.28 23.18
CA ARG A 235 13.09 -13.16 22.69
C ARG A 235 12.60 -11.80 23.22
N ARG A 236 13.54 -10.93 23.61
CA ARG A 236 13.29 -9.64 24.30
C ARG A 236 13.38 -8.42 23.41
N CYS A 237 12.28 -7.88 22.87
CA CYS A 237 12.30 -6.65 22.03
C CYS A 237 11.76 -5.41 22.75
N GLU A 238 11.63 -5.48 24.08
CA GLU A 238 11.01 -4.43 24.88
C GLU A 238 11.62 -3.06 24.59
N GLY A 239 10.76 -2.08 24.32
CA GLY A 239 11.16 -0.71 24.03
C GLY A 239 11.48 -0.42 22.57
N VAL A 240 11.53 -1.42 21.68
CA VAL A 240 11.64 -1.17 20.24
C VAL A 240 10.29 -0.74 19.68
N VAL A 241 10.27 0.46 19.10
CA VAL A 241 9.07 1.07 18.51
C VAL A 241 9.26 1.23 17.00
N GLY A 242 8.29 0.76 16.23
CA GLY A 242 8.19 0.99 14.80
C GLY A 242 7.68 2.39 14.45
N ALA A 243 7.12 2.53 13.25
CA ALA A 243 6.49 3.75 12.78
C ALA A 243 5.29 4.16 13.64
N THR A 244 4.91 5.43 13.50
CA THR A 244 3.68 5.97 14.07
C THR A 244 2.63 6.20 12.97
N PRO A 245 1.32 5.99 13.25
CA PRO A 245 0.77 5.50 14.51
C PRO A 245 1.07 4.02 14.74
N SER A 246 1.45 3.70 15.98
CA SER A 246 1.77 2.33 16.39
C SER A 246 0.55 1.41 16.28
N SER A 247 0.82 0.15 16.00
CA SER A 247 -0.17 -0.91 16.05
C SER A 247 -0.53 -1.26 17.51
N SER A 248 -1.51 -2.17 17.66
CA SER A 248 -1.95 -2.66 18.98
C SER A 248 -0.97 -3.63 19.65
N GLY A 249 0.15 -3.99 19.02
CA GLY A 249 1.11 -4.97 19.57
C GLY A 249 2.31 -5.21 18.66
N ASN A 250 3.04 -6.31 18.89
CA ASN A 250 4.26 -6.62 18.11
C ASN A 250 3.94 -7.28 16.75
N HIS A 251 3.19 -6.57 15.93
CA HIS A 251 2.83 -6.92 14.56
C HIS A 251 2.44 -5.64 13.82
N TYR A 252 2.47 -5.62 12.49
CA TYR A 252 1.96 -4.45 11.77
C TYR A 252 0.45 -4.32 11.94
N GLN A 253 -0.05 -3.10 11.77
CA GLN A 253 -1.45 -2.82 11.52
C GLN A 253 -1.55 -1.96 10.26
N ARG A 254 -2.53 -2.22 9.39
CA ARG A 254 -2.67 -1.51 8.10
C ARG A 254 -2.80 -0.01 8.32
N ARG A 255 -1.76 0.73 7.94
CA ARG A 255 -1.64 2.19 8.15
C ARG A 255 -0.83 2.79 7.01
N ILE A 256 -1.36 3.85 6.41
CA ILE A 256 -0.61 4.70 5.49
C ILE A 256 0.43 5.47 6.32
N GLY A 257 1.69 5.46 5.88
CA GLY A 257 2.82 6.00 6.64
C GLY A 257 3.33 5.11 7.78
N GLY A 258 2.80 3.89 7.94
CA GLY A 258 3.18 2.96 9.01
C GLY A 258 4.43 2.12 8.71
N GLY A 259 5.23 2.48 7.70
CA GLY A 259 6.32 1.67 7.18
C GLY A 259 5.87 0.62 6.16
N LEU A 260 6.85 -0.05 5.53
CA LEU A 260 6.63 -0.92 4.36
C LEU A 260 5.55 -1.98 4.60
N LEU A 261 5.59 -2.72 5.70
CA LEU A 261 4.67 -3.83 5.96
C LEU A 261 3.28 -3.36 6.42
N ALA A 262 3.17 -2.18 7.03
CA ALA A 262 1.87 -1.61 7.37
C ALA A 262 1.11 -1.15 6.12
N GLU A 263 1.82 -0.74 5.07
CA GLU A 263 1.24 -0.40 3.78
C GLU A 263 1.00 -1.64 2.92
N TRP A 264 2.05 -2.43 2.67
CA TRP A 264 1.99 -3.51 1.69
C TRP A 264 1.57 -4.87 2.26
N GLY A 265 1.60 -5.05 3.58
CA GLY A 265 1.27 -6.31 4.22
C GLY A 265 2.40 -7.33 4.13
N ALA A 266 2.03 -8.61 4.05
CA ALA A 266 2.98 -9.69 3.82
C ALA A 266 3.63 -9.54 2.45
N ALA A 267 4.89 -9.10 2.42
CA ALA A 267 5.56 -8.74 1.17
C ALA A 267 5.94 -9.97 0.32
N GLY A 268 6.01 -11.17 0.91
CA GLY A 268 6.30 -12.41 0.16
C GLY A 268 5.26 -12.78 -0.89
N GLY A 269 4.04 -12.23 -0.80
CA GLY A 269 2.98 -12.45 -1.78
C GLY A 269 3.24 -11.78 -3.14
N TYR A 270 4.08 -10.72 -3.18
CA TYR A 270 4.37 -10.02 -4.44
C TYR A 270 5.54 -10.68 -5.17
N TYR A 271 5.24 -11.65 -6.03
CA TYR A 271 6.27 -12.41 -6.77
C TYR A 271 7.31 -11.52 -7.48
N GLY A 272 6.87 -10.39 -8.06
CA GLY A 272 7.75 -9.44 -8.75
C GLY A 272 8.76 -8.74 -7.83
N SER A 273 8.44 -8.57 -6.55
CA SER A 273 9.30 -7.88 -5.57
C SER A 273 10.42 -8.75 -5.00
N ARG A 274 10.26 -10.08 -5.14
CA ARG A 274 11.15 -11.10 -4.58
C ARG A 274 11.37 -10.98 -3.07
N PHE A 275 10.52 -10.26 -2.35
CA PHE A 275 10.49 -10.37 -0.90
C PHE A 275 10.09 -11.80 -0.53
N ILE A 276 10.55 -12.24 0.63
CA ILE A 276 10.21 -13.55 1.16
C ILE A 276 9.69 -13.40 2.57
N ASP A 277 8.79 -14.29 2.97
CA ASP A 277 8.14 -14.27 4.27
C ASP A 277 9.08 -14.78 5.37
N SER A 278 10.11 -13.98 5.69
CA SER A 278 11.13 -14.30 6.67
C SER A 278 11.64 -13.04 7.41
N GLY A 279 12.69 -13.18 8.21
CA GLY A 279 13.30 -12.10 8.97
C GLY A 279 14.24 -11.24 8.12
N TYR A 280 14.05 -9.93 8.16
CA TYR A 280 14.93 -8.93 7.56
C TYR A 280 15.59 -8.07 8.61
N TRP A 281 16.88 -7.78 8.44
CA TRP A 281 17.61 -6.93 9.36
C TRP A 281 17.11 -5.48 9.34
N SER A 282 17.08 -4.88 10.53
CA SER A 282 16.85 -3.46 10.72
C SER A 282 17.65 -2.95 11.92
N SER A 283 17.93 -1.65 11.92
CA SER A 283 18.48 -0.95 13.07
C SER A 283 17.35 -0.50 14.01
N ALA A 284 17.57 -0.60 15.31
CA ALA A 284 16.65 -0.14 16.35
C ALA A 284 17.29 0.94 17.21
N ILE A 285 16.47 1.84 17.75
CA ILE A 285 16.92 2.82 18.75
C ILE A 285 16.93 2.11 20.10
N GLY A 286 18.11 1.98 20.72
CA GLY A 286 18.28 1.35 22.03
C GLY A 286 19.05 0.03 21.97
N ILE A 287 18.76 -0.87 22.91
CA ILE A 287 19.36 -2.21 22.99
C ILE A 287 18.26 -3.25 22.74
N PRO A 288 18.44 -4.17 21.78
CA PRO A 288 19.61 -4.30 20.90
C PRO A 288 19.66 -3.24 19.80
N GLN A 289 20.85 -2.98 19.26
CA GLN A 289 21.06 -2.04 18.16
C GLN A 289 20.52 -2.56 16.82
N PHE A 290 20.41 -3.88 16.68
CA PHE A 290 19.87 -4.55 15.51
C PHE A 290 18.77 -5.51 15.93
N VAL A 291 17.70 -5.52 15.15
CA VAL A 291 16.55 -6.42 15.29
C VAL A 291 16.20 -6.94 13.91
N ASN A 292 15.57 -8.11 13.84
CA ASN A 292 14.96 -8.56 12.59
C ASN A 292 13.45 -8.37 12.62
N VAL A 293 12.90 -7.90 11.50
CA VAL A 293 11.46 -7.74 11.30
C VAL A 293 10.97 -8.88 10.39
N ALA A 294 9.97 -9.63 10.84
CA ALA A 294 9.35 -10.69 10.05
C ALA A 294 8.45 -10.12 8.96
N PHE A 295 8.78 -10.36 7.69
CA PHE A 295 8.06 -9.81 6.54
C PHE A 295 6.67 -10.40 6.28
N PHE A 296 6.28 -11.45 7.01
CA PHE A 296 4.93 -12.01 6.95
C PHE A 296 3.94 -11.29 7.89
N ARG A 297 4.40 -10.65 8.98
CA ARG A 297 3.53 -10.04 10.04
C ARG A 297 4.03 -8.73 10.64
N GLY A 298 5.23 -8.27 10.28
CA GLY A 298 5.85 -7.07 10.84
C GLY A 298 6.28 -7.20 12.29
N THR A 299 6.39 -8.42 12.82
CA THR A 299 6.84 -8.70 14.19
C THR A 299 8.33 -8.45 14.33
N ILE A 300 8.73 -7.80 15.41
CA ILE A 300 10.11 -7.47 15.76
C ILE A 300 10.67 -8.59 16.66
N TYR A 301 11.88 -9.07 16.34
CA TYR A 301 12.66 -9.99 17.17
C TYR A 301 14.09 -9.47 17.36
N SER A 302 14.68 -9.75 18.52
CA SER A 302 15.80 -8.96 19.07
C SER A 302 16.84 -9.77 19.84
N ASP A 303 16.63 -11.08 20.02
CA ASP A 303 17.55 -11.96 20.75
C ASP A 303 18.14 -13.02 19.82
N VAL A 304 18.87 -12.56 18.81
CA VAL A 304 19.51 -13.41 17.82
C VAL A 304 21.02 -13.18 17.87
N PRO A 305 21.85 -14.23 18.05
CA PRO A 305 23.30 -14.08 17.99
C PRO A 305 23.71 -13.39 16.68
N PHE A 306 24.66 -12.44 16.76
CA PHE A 306 25.19 -11.69 15.61
C PHE A 306 25.72 -12.58 14.46
N HIS A 307 25.88 -13.89 14.70
CA HIS A 307 26.30 -14.88 13.71
C HIS A 307 25.16 -15.50 12.88
N TYR A 308 23.89 -15.26 13.21
CA TYR A 308 22.78 -15.70 12.37
C TYR A 308 22.58 -14.75 11.19
N GLY A 309 22.59 -15.30 9.97
CA GLY A 309 22.25 -14.55 8.77
C GLY A 309 20.74 -14.32 8.67
N TYR A 310 20.33 -13.06 8.45
CA TYR A 310 18.98 -12.70 8.03
C TYR A 310 19.04 -11.93 6.72
N TYR A 311 17.90 -11.83 6.05
CA TYR A 311 17.82 -11.21 4.74
C TYR A 311 18.05 -9.70 4.80
N GLY A 312 18.59 -9.17 3.71
CA GLY A 312 18.91 -7.75 3.56
C GLY A 312 17.85 -7.01 2.76
N VAL A 313 17.43 -5.87 3.26
CA VAL A 313 16.71 -4.86 2.50
C VAL A 313 17.33 -3.52 2.82
N CYS A 314 17.40 -2.64 1.84
CA CYS A 314 17.93 -1.29 1.96
C CYS A 314 16.82 -0.30 1.70
N VAL A 315 16.94 0.91 2.24
CA VAL A 315 16.02 2.01 2.01
C VAL A 315 16.80 3.27 1.64
N THR A 316 16.18 4.16 0.86
CA THR A 316 16.73 5.47 0.53
C THR A 316 17.24 6.20 1.80
N PRO A 317 18.37 6.93 1.72
CA PRO A 317 19.02 7.56 2.88
C PRO A 317 18.12 8.43 3.75
#